data_AF-A0AAN6JGL5-F1
#
_entry.id   AF-A0AAN6JGL5-F1
#
_cell.length_a   1.000
_cell.length_b   1.000
_cell.length_c   1.000
_cell.angle_alpha   90.00
_cell.angle_beta   90.00
_cell.angle_gamma   90.00
#
_symmetry.space_group_name_H-M   'P 1'
#
loop_
_entity.id
_entity.type
_entity.pdbx_description
1 polymer ?
#
loop_
_entity_poly.entity_id
_entity_poly.type
_entity_poly.pdbx_seq_one_letter_code
_entity_poly.pdbx_strand_id
1 'polypeptide(L)'
;MASADENKDPLTATGEDETGDPNYEGVIKLEHEVVTRTNEEDENVLFKIRAKLFRFEKDTKEWKERGTGDVRLLENKSTGKVRLVMRRDKTLKVCANHYVTSDMKLSPNVGSDRSWVWNVAADVSDGEPNAETLAIRFANSENAQSFKTAFEDAQAKNKAALGGASAGQGTNSADAPAPPTSGGTTEDTPAASSTEDAANAPVAAATEEAKKEEAEEK
;
A
#
# COMPACT_ATOMS: atom_id res chain seq x y z
N MET A 1 -70.56 -29.38 -43.49
CA MET A 1 -69.29 -28.78 -43.97
C MET A 1 -69.23 -27.40 -43.34
N ALA A 2 -68.51 -27.27 -42.22
CA ALA A 2 -67.19 -26.61 -42.12
C ALA A 2 -67.36 -25.08 -42.18
N SER A 3 -66.93 -24.25 -41.23
CA SER A 3 -65.79 -24.34 -40.30
C SER A 3 -66.01 -23.40 -39.10
N ALA A 4 -65.42 -23.75 -37.96
CA ALA A 4 -65.27 -22.85 -36.81
C ALA A 4 -64.14 -21.84 -37.10
N ASP A 5 -64.40 -20.55 -36.87
CA ASP A 5 -63.40 -19.48 -36.93
C ASP A 5 -62.93 -19.22 -35.49
N GLU A 6 -61.77 -19.77 -35.17
CA GLU A 6 -61.12 -19.66 -33.86
C GLU A 6 -60.27 -18.39 -33.88
N ASN A 7 -60.78 -17.33 -33.26
CA ASN A 7 -60.13 -16.03 -33.16
C ASN A 7 -58.91 -16.17 -32.21
N LYS A 8 -57.71 -16.34 -32.78
CA LYS A 8 -56.45 -16.45 -32.05
C LYS A 8 -55.84 -15.06 -31.86
N ASP A 9 -55.83 -14.60 -30.60
CA ASP A 9 -55.16 -13.38 -30.17
C ASP A 9 -53.70 -13.30 -30.69
N PRO A 10 -53.26 -12.20 -31.32
CA PRO A 10 -51.94 -12.10 -31.93
C PRO A 10 -50.81 -11.78 -30.94
N LEU A 11 -51.02 -11.91 -29.62
CA LEU A 11 -50.08 -11.47 -28.59
C LEU A 11 -49.42 -12.62 -27.81
N THR A 12 -49.16 -13.75 -28.46
CA THR A 12 -48.24 -14.78 -27.94
C THR A 12 -47.30 -15.25 -29.05
N ALA A 13 -46.57 -14.31 -29.64
CA ALA A 13 -45.29 -14.61 -30.25
C ALA A 13 -44.22 -14.29 -29.21
N THR A 14 -44.03 -15.21 -28.25
CA THR A 14 -42.77 -15.29 -27.51
C THR A 14 -41.72 -15.76 -28.50
N GLY A 15 -41.20 -14.82 -29.28
CA GLY A 15 -39.87 -14.94 -29.85
C GLY A 15 -38.92 -14.89 -28.68
N GLU A 16 -38.72 -16.03 -28.05
CA GLU A 16 -37.58 -16.25 -27.18
C GLU A 16 -36.37 -16.08 -28.10
N ASP A 17 -35.74 -14.91 -28.02
CA ASP A 17 -34.39 -14.71 -28.52
C ASP A 17 -33.51 -15.73 -27.78
N GLU A 18 -33.39 -16.93 -28.35
CA GLU A 18 -32.40 -17.95 -28.01
C GLU A 18 -31.02 -17.32 -28.27
N THR A 19 -30.62 -16.47 -27.34
CA THR A 19 -29.26 -15.98 -27.22
C THR A 19 -28.47 -17.22 -26.86
N GLY A 20 -27.84 -17.84 -27.85
CA GLY A 20 -27.12 -19.10 -27.72
C GLY A 20 -25.94 -18.95 -26.76
N ASP A 21 -26.20 -19.09 -25.46
CA ASP A 21 -25.17 -19.19 -24.44
C ASP A 21 -24.56 -20.60 -24.54
N PRO A 22 -23.32 -20.73 -25.05
CA PRO A 22 -22.73 -22.04 -25.28
C PRO A 22 -22.51 -22.74 -23.94
N ASN A 23 -23.05 -23.96 -23.79
CA ASN A 23 -22.83 -24.77 -22.60
C ASN A 23 -21.45 -25.48 -22.69
N TYR A 24 -20.62 -25.29 -21.67
CA TYR A 24 -19.29 -25.92 -21.56
C TYR A 24 -19.24 -26.87 -20.36
N GLU A 25 -18.79 -28.11 -20.58
CA GLU A 25 -18.48 -29.02 -19.48
C GLU A 25 -17.17 -28.62 -18.80
N GLY A 26 -17.19 -28.52 -17.47
CA GLY A 26 -16.02 -28.14 -16.68
C GLY A 26 -14.93 -29.21 -16.73
N VAL A 27 -13.72 -28.84 -17.17
CA VAL A 27 -12.55 -29.73 -17.23
C VAL A 27 -12.11 -30.20 -15.85
N ILE A 28 -12.33 -29.38 -14.82
CA ILE A 28 -11.96 -29.65 -13.43
C ILE A 28 -13.15 -29.33 -12.54
N LYS A 29 -13.54 -30.30 -11.71
CA LYS A 29 -14.55 -30.12 -10.68
C LYS A 29 -13.85 -29.90 -9.34
N LEU A 30 -14.11 -28.76 -8.69
CA LEU A 30 -13.65 -28.53 -7.33
C LEU A 30 -14.53 -29.35 -6.38
N GLU A 31 -13.98 -30.43 -5.81
CA GLU A 31 -14.73 -31.38 -4.98
C GLU A 31 -15.04 -30.87 -3.58
N HIS A 32 -14.28 -29.88 -3.11
CA HIS A 32 -14.39 -29.32 -1.77
C HIS A 32 -14.44 -27.80 -1.80
N GLU A 33 -15.32 -27.23 -0.99
CA GLU A 33 -15.30 -25.81 -0.69
C GLU A 33 -14.04 -25.48 0.11
N VAL A 34 -13.25 -24.53 -0.37
CA VAL A 34 -12.06 -24.07 0.34
C VAL A 34 -12.47 -22.97 1.31
N VAL A 35 -12.34 -23.22 2.60
CA VAL A 35 -12.54 -22.19 3.63
C VAL A 35 -11.43 -21.14 3.50
N THR A 36 -11.77 -20.00 2.92
CA THR A 36 -10.83 -18.88 2.77
C THR A 36 -10.80 -18.03 4.03
N ARG A 37 -9.60 -17.80 4.57
CA ARG A 37 -9.34 -16.86 5.68
C ARG A 37 -8.65 -15.62 5.13
N THR A 38 -9.00 -14.45 5.67
CA THR A 38 -8.39 -13.18 5.23
C THR A 38 -7.07 -12.92 5.93
N ASN A 39 -6.83 -13.58 7.07
CA ASN A 39 -5.72 -13.33 8.01
C ASN A 39 -5.76 -11.91 8.58
N GLU A 40 -6.98 -11.40 8.80
CA GLU A 40 -7.29 -10.08 9.37
C GLU A 40 -8.30 -10.20 10.54
N GLU A 41 -8.68 -11.43 10.92
CA GLU A 41 -9.71 -11.71 11.92
C GLU A 41 -9.27 -11.34 13.36
N ASP A 42 -7.96 -11.36 13.61
CA ASP A 42 -7.33 -11.00 14.87
C ASP A 42 -6.93 -9.52 14.95
N GLU A 43 -7.51 -8.68 14.11
CA GLU A 43 -7.19 -7.25 14.03
C GLU A 43 -8.44 -6.37 14.19
N ASN A 44 -8.25 -5.20 14.80
CA ASN A 44 -9.25 -4.16 14.94
C ASN A 44 -9.07 -3.13 13.82
N VAL A 45 -10.15 -2.77 13.13
CA VAL A 45 -10.12 -1.73 12.10
C VAL A 45 -10.14 -0.36 12.79
N LEU A 46 -9.01 0.35 12.77
CA LEU A 46 -8.90 1.70 13.34
C LEU A 46 -9.35 2.78 12.36
N PHE A 47 -9.12 2.53 11.08
CA PHE A 47 -9.45 3.47 10.01
C PHE A 47 -9.82 2.69 8.76
N LYS A 48 -10.80 3.19 8.01
CA LYS A 48 -11.22 2.64 6.72
C LYS A 48 -11.72 3.77 5.83
N ILE A 49 -11.13 3.94 4.65
CA ILE A 49 -11.62 4.91 3.68
C ILE A 49 -11.29 4.49 2.25
N ARG A 50 -12.11 4.96 1.31
CA ARG A 50 -11.90 4.77 -0.12
C ARG A 50 -10.72 5.59 -0.62
N ALA A 51 -9.82 4.97 -1.39
CA ALA A 51 -8.65 5.63 -1.95
C ALA A 51 -8.18 5.02 -3.29
N LYS A 52 -7.29 5.73 -3.97
CA LYS A 52 -6.49 5.22 -5.09
C LYS A 52 -5.01 5.28 -4.73
N LEU A 53 -4.32 4.17 -4.88
CA LEU A 53 -2.90 3.99 -4.57
C LEU A 53 -2.07 3.93 -5.85
N PHE A 54 -0.91 4.56 -5.81
CA PHE A 54 0.09 4.60 -6.86
C PHE A 54 1.45 4.15 -6.30
N ARG A 55 2.25 3.54 -7.17
CA ARG A 55 3.65 3.18 -6.93
C ARG A 55 4.52 4.03 -7.86
N PHE A 56 5.61 4.59 -7.35
CA PHE A 56 6.60 5.25 -8.19
C PHE A 56 7.55 4.22 -8.81
N GLU A 57 7.60 4.18 -10.14
CA GLU A 57 8.55 3.37 -10.89
C GLU A 57 9.88 4.13 -11.01
N LYS A 58 10.97 3.56 -10.50
CA LYS A 58 12.27 4.26 -10.45
C LYS A 58 12.93 4.35 -11.82
N ASP A 59 12.75 3.32 -12.65
CA ASP A 59 13.39 3.23 -13.96
C ASP A 59 12.78 4.22 -14.97
N THR A 60 11.44 4.28 -15.02
CA THR A 60 10.72 5.20 -15.92
C THR A 60 10.42 6.56 -15.28
N LYS A 61 10.67 6.71 -13.97
CA LYS A 61 10.41 7.93 -13.18
C LYS A 61 8.96 8.40 -13.27
N GLU A 62 8.02 7.47 -13.20
CA GLU A 62 6.59 7.74 -13.35
C GLU A 62 5.75 7.13 -12.23
N TRP A 63 4.55 7.67 -12.03
CA TRP A 63 3.56 7.10 -11.11
C TRP A 63 2.69 6.09 -11.85
N LYS A 64 2.72 4.82 -11.42
CA LYS A 64 1.83 3.77 -11.92
C LYS A 64 0.70 3.52 -10.93
N GLU A 65 -0.53 3.37 -11.44
CA GLU A 65 -1.66 2.97 -10.59
C GLU A 65 -1.40 1.57 -10.03
N ARG A 66 -1.43 1.46 -8.71
CA ARG A 66 -1.22 0.18 -8.02
C ARG A 66 -2.54 -0.47 -7.64
N GLY A 67 -3.55 0.31 -7.24
CA GLY A 67 -4.87 -0.21 -6.93
C GLY A 67 -5.87 0.86 -6.49
N THR A 68 -7.16 0.55 -6.67
CA THR A 68 -8.27 1.36 -6.17
C THR A 68 -9.15 0.49 -5.27
N GLY A 69 -9.50 0.99 -4.09
CA GLY A 69 -10.18 0.21 -3.07
C GLY A 69 -10.24 0.90 -1.71
N ASP A 70 -10.55 0.13 -0.67
CA ASP A 70 -10.55 0.63 0.71
C ASP A 70 -9.18 0.43 1.34
N VAL A 71 -8.54 1.53 1.76
CA VAL A 71 -7.36 1.49 2.63
C VAL A 71 -7.81 1.34 4.07
N ARG A 72 -7.15 0.45 4.81
CA ARG A 72 -7.44 0.17 6.22
C ARG A 72 -6.19 0.25 7.07
N LEU A 73 -6.32 0.80 8.27
CA LEU A 73 -5.33 0.68 9.34
C LEU A 73 -5.85 -0.37 10.33
N LEU A 74 -5.11 -1.47 10.47
CA LEU A 74 -5.50 -2.65 11.24
C LEU A 74 -4.55 -2.82 12.42
N GLU A 75 -5.11 -2.84 13.63
CA GLU A 75 -4.37 -3.07 14.87
C GLU A 75 -4.51 -4.52 15.32
N ASN A 76 -3.40 -5.24 15.42
CA ASN A 76 -3.39 -6.61 15.91
C ASN A 76 -3.75 -6.67 17.40
N LYS A 77 -4.75 -7.49 17.75
CA LYS A 77 -5.34 -7.57 19.10
C LYS A 77 -4.36 -8.05 20.17
N SER A 78 -3.36 -8.85 19.81
CA SER A 78 -2.39 -9.42 20.76
C SER A 78 -1.13 -8.57 20.90
N THR A 79 -0.64 -8.00 19.81
CA THR A 79 0.64 -7.25 19.79
C THR A 79 0.46 -5.73 19.85
N GLY A 80 -0.74 -5.21 19.60
CA GLY A 80 -1.02 -3.77 19.47
C GLY A 80 -0.37 -3.13 18.24
N LYS A 81 0.27 -3.91 17.36
CA LYS A 81 0.93 -3.39 16.16
C LYS A 81 -0.11 -3.04 15.09
N VAL A 82 0.06 -1.89 14.47
CA VAL A 82 -0.78 -1.36 13.41
C VAL A 82 -0.11 -1.53 12.05
N ARG A 83 -0.84 -2.11 11.09
CA ARG A 83 -0.43 -2.19 9.68
C ARG A 83 -1.45 -1.53 8.76
N LEU A 84 -0.97 -1.08 7.61
CA LEU A 84 -1.79 -0.61 6.50
C LEU A 84 -2.06 -1.78 5.56
N VAL A 85 -3.34 -2.04 5.26
CA VAL A 85 -3.76 -3.02 4.26
C VAL A 85 -4.73 -2.37 3.29
N MET A 86 -4.49 -2.54 1.99
CA MET A 86 -5.41 -2.09 0.94
C MET A 86 -5.63 -3.21 -0.08
N ARG A 87 -6.88 -3.41 -0.49
CA ARG A 87 -7.28 -4.41 -1.49
C ARG A 87 -7.94 -3.73 -2.67
N ARG A 88 -7.69 -4.24 -3.87
CA ARG A 88 -8.35 -3.79 -5.11
C ARG A 88 -9.80 -4.21 -5.12
N ASP A 89 -10.66 -3.37 -5.68
CA ASP A 89 -12.05 -3.75 -5.93
C ASP A 89 -12.15 -4.97 -6.83
N LYS A 90 -13.25 -5.71 -6.64
CA LYS A 90 -13.68 -6.88 -7.43
C LYS A 90 -12.73 -8.07 -7.29
N THR A 91 -11.44 -7.89 -7.55
CA THR A 91 -10.41 -8.93 -7.46
C THR A 91 -9.98 -9.24 -6.03
N LEU A 92 -10.19 -8.31 -5.08
CA LEU A 92 -9.80 -8.42 -3.67
C LEU A 92 -8.29 -8.68 -3.43
N LYS A 93 -7.47 -8.56 -4.48
CA LYS A 93 -6.01 -8.68 -4.41
C LYS A 93 -5.44 -7.55 -3.56
N VAL A 94 -4.54 -7.89 -2.67
CA VAL A 94 -3.78 -6.92 -1.87
C VAL A 94 -2.94 -6.05 -2.80
N CYS A 95 -2.91 -4.75 -2.54
CA CYS A 95 -2.08 -3.78 -3.28
C CYS A 95 -1.20 -2.90 -2.38
N ALA A 96 -1.39 -2.99 -1.05
CA ALA A 96 -0.46 -2.53 -0.03
C ALA A 96 -0.63 -3.38 1.23
N ASN A 97 0.49 -3.74 1.85
CA ASN A 97 0.53 -4.46 3.13
C ASN A 97 1.88 -4.19 3.79
N HIS A 98 1.90 -3.28 4.77
CA HIS A 98 3.10 -2.93 5.52
C HIS A 98 2.76 -2.39 6.90
N TYR A 99 3.67 -2.53 7.86
CA TYR A 99 3.54 -1.88 9.17
C TYR A 99 3.68 -0.36 9.04
N VAL A 100 2.96 0.38 9.89
CA VAL A 100 3.08 1.83 9.98
C VAL A 100 4.24 2.17 10.92
N THR A 101 5.43 2.40 10.40
CA THR A 101 6.62 2.63 11.23
C THR A 101 6.81 4.12 11.55
N SER A 102 7.48 4.42 12.67
CA SER A 102 7.61 5.80 13.18
C SER A 102 8.48 6.72 12.32
N ASP A 103 9.31 6.14 11.44
CA ASP A 103 10.18 6.83 10.49
C ASP A 103 9.48 7.21 9.18
N MET A 104 8.29 6.65 8.90
CA MET A 104 7.50 7.04 7.74
C MET A 104 7.06 8.50 7.85
N LYS A 105 7.04 9.23 6.74
CA LYS A 105 6.59 10.62 6.69
C LYS A 105 5.65 10.85 5.53
N LEU A 106 4.39 11.17 5.84
CA LEU A 106 3.41 11.60 4.85
C LEU A 106 3.78 12.99 4.34
N SER A 107 4.14 13.07 3.07
CA SER A 107 4.55 14.29 2.39
C SER A 107 3.45 14.71 1.40
N PRO A 108 3.08 15.99 1.33
CA PRO A 108 2.09 16.44 0.34
C PRO A 108 2.62 16.20 -1.08
N ASN A 109 1.75 15.79 -2.00
CA ASN A 109 2.12 15.72 -3.42
C ASN A 109 1.96 17.08 -4.09
N VAL A 110 2.90 17.48 -4.95
CA VAL A 110 2.86 18.78 -5.64
C VAL A 110 1.58 18.87 -6.49
N GLY A 111 0.83 19.96 -6.32
CA GLY A 111 -0.42 20.19 -7.05
C GLY A 111 -1.61 19.37 -6.57
N SER A 112 -1.54 18.71 -5.41
CA SER A 112 -2.69 18.02 -4.80
C SER A 112 -2.82 18.29 -3.31
N ASP A 113 -4.01 18.70 -2.89
CA ASP A 113 -4.43 18.88 -1.50
C ASP A 113 -5.04 17.61 -0.87
N ARG A 114 -5.21 16.56 -1.68
CA ARG A 114 -5.90 15.31 -1.33
C ARG A 114 -5.04 14.07 -1.56
N SER A 115 -3.72 14.24 -1.60
CA SER A 115 -2.77 13.16 -1.81
C SER A 115 -1.58 13.23 -0.87
N TRP A 116 -1.12 12.06 -0.42
CA TRP A 116 0.10 11.91 0.38
C TRP A 116 1.08 10.96 -0.29
N VAL A 117 2.37 11.20 -0.08
CA VAL A 117 3.49 10.38 -0.55
C VAL A 117 4.33 9.94 0.63
N TRP A 118 4.75 8.68 0.68
CA TRP A 118 5.68 8.17 1.69
C TRP A 118 6.51 7.01 1.15
N ASN A 119 7.62 6.73 1.83
CA ASN A 119 8.47 5.58 1.56
C ASN A 119 8.13 4.45 2.52
N VAL A 120 8.16 3.22 2.01
CA VAL A 120 7.95 1.98 2.74
C VAL A 120 9.17 1.11 2.51
N ALA A 121 9.82 0.67 3.59
CA ALA A 121 11.01 -0.19 3.47
C ALA A 121 10.67 -1.65 3.13
N ALA A 122 9.51 -2.13 3.55
CA ALA A 122 9.12 -3.54 3.44
C ALA A 122 7.59 -3.67 3.24
N ASP A 123 7.11 -3.41 2.03
CA ASP A 123 5.75 -3.76 1.61
C ASP A 123 5.71 -5.20 1.09
N VAL A 124 4.79 -6.01 1.59
CA VAL A 124 4.67 -7.45 1.26
C VAL A 124 3.46 -7.77 0.39
N SER A 125 2.89 -6.77 -0.30
CA SER A 125 1.67 -6.99 -1.11
C SER A 125 1.87 -7.89 -2.33
N ASP A 126 3.10 -8.03 -2.81
CA ASP A 126 3.48 -8.92 -3.92
C ASP A 126 4.10 -10.25 -3.44
N GLY A 127 4.05 -10.54 -2.14
CA GLY A 127 4.52 -11.80 -1.53
C GLY A 127 5.88 -11.70 -0.83
N GLU A 128 6.83 -10.93 -1.38
CA GLU A 128 8.12 -10.66 -0.76
C GLU A 128 8.22 -9.20 -0.26
N PRO A 129 9.03 -8.90 0.77
CA PRO A 129 9.26 -7.54 1.24
C PRO A 129 9.98 -6.69 0.17
N ASN A 130 9.32 -5.63 -0.28
CA ASN A 130 9.85 -4.71 -1.27
C ASN A 130 9.86 -3.26 -0.75
N ALA A 131 10.91 -2.52 -1.11
CA ALA A 131 11.00 -1.10 -0.80
C ALA A 131 10.24 -0.27 -1.85
N GLU A 132 9.26 0.51 -1.40
CA GLU A 132 8.30 1.19 -2.24
C GLU A 132 8.22 2.68 -1.93
N THR A 133 8.04 3.51 -2.96
CA THR A 133 7.58 4.89 -2.80
C THR A 133 6.14 4.93 -3.25
N LEU A 134 5.23 5.14 -2.30
CA LEU A 134 3.79 5.08 -2.51
C LEU A 134 3.19 6.48 -2.49
N ALA A 135 2.20 6.70 -3.34
CA ALA A 135 1.31 7.84 -3.25
C ALA A 135 -0.13 7.36 -3.13
N ILE A 136 -0.90 8.00 -2.26
CA ILE A 136 -2.33 7.70 -2.08
C ILE A 136 -3.14 8.97 -2.29
N ARG A 137 -4.24 8.84 -3.03
CA ARG A 137 -5.15 9.94 -3.34
C ARG A 137 -6.56 9.61 -2.84
N PHE A 138 -7.18 10.59 -2.20
CA PHE A 138 -8.54 10.50 -1.67
C PHE A 138 -9.52 11.33 -2.51
N ALA A 139 -10.81 11.18 -2.21
CA ALA A 139 -11.86 11.91 -2.91
C ALA A 139 -11.73 13.43 -2.73
N ASN A 140 -11.44 13.88 -1.50
CA ASN A 140 -11.34 15.29 -1.12
C ASN A 140 -10.22 15.48 -0.08
N SER A 141 -9.92 16.74 0.25
CA SER A 141 -8.88 17.13 1.20
C SER A 141 -9.20 16.70 2.63
N GLU A 142 -10.46 16.76 3.05
CA GLU A 142 -10.91 16.31 4.38
C GLU A 142 -10.57 14.85 4.63
N ASN A 143 -10.89 13.96 3.69
CA ASN A 143 -10.56 12.54 3.75
C ASN A 143 -9.03 12.31 3.81
N ALA A 144 -8.27 13.13 3.09
CA ALA A 144 -6.81 13.05 3.13
C ALA A 144 -6.27 13.47 4.51
N GLN A 145 -6.82 14.51 5.13
CA GLN A 145 -6.43 14.90 6.48
C GLN A 145 -6.84 13.86 7.51
N SER A 146 -8.05 13.29 7.42
CA SER A 146 -8.48 12.19 8.30
C SER A 146 -7.56 10.98 8.23
N PHE A 147 -7.12 10.61 7.01
CA PHE A 147 -6.12 9.55 6.85
C PHE A 147 -4.78 9.93 7.50
N LYS A 148 -4.31 11.16 7.30
CA LYS A 148 -3.05 11.61 7.89
C LYS A 148 -3.09 11.54 9.42
N THR A 149 -4.13 12.06 10.05
CA THR A 149 -4.30 11.96 11.51
C THR A 149 -4.31 10.51 11.98
N ALA A 150 -5.10 9.64 11.34
CA ALA A 150 -5.14 8.23 11.72
C ALA A 150 -3.81 7.50 11.50
N PHE A 151 -3.05 7.88 10.47
CA PHE A 151 -1.73 7.33 10.19
C PHE A 151 -0.72 7.76 11.26
N GLU A 152 -0.69 9.05 11.62
CA GLU A 152 0.19 9.57 12.68
C GLU A 152 -0.16 8.98 14.05
N ASP A 153 -1.44 8.77 14.35
CA ASP A 153 -1.88 8.05 15.55
C ASP A 153 -1.40 6.59 15.56
N ALA A 154 -1.46 5.91 14.41
CA ALA A 154 -0.93 4.56 14.25
C ALA A 154 0.60 4.51 14.44
N GLN A 155 1.34 5.53 13.98
CA GLN A 155 2.77 5.65 14.25
C GLN A 155 3.07 5.80 15.74
N ALA A 156 2.30 6.64 16.44
CA ALA A 156 2.43 6.82 17.88
C ALA A 156 2.18 5.51 18.64
N LYS A 157 1.12 4.77 18.28
CA LYS A 157 0.82 3.44 18.83
C LYS A 157 1.97 2.45 18.63
N ASN A 158 2.47 2.35 17.39
CA ASN A 158 3.56 1.42 17.08
C ASN A 158 4.87 1.80 17.78
N LYS A 159 5.17 3.09 17.92
CA LYS A 159 6.32 3.57 18.70
C LYS A 159 6.20 3.19 20.17
N ALA A 160 5.02 3.31 20.76
CA ALA A 160 4.77 2.90 22.14
C ALA A 160 4.90 1.38 22.32
N ALA A 161 4.38 0.58 21.38
CA ALA A 161 4.49 -0.87 21.41
C ALA A 161 5.95 -1.37 21.31
N LEU A 162 6.81 -0.66 20.57
CA LEU A 162 8.25 -0.94 20.50
C LEU A 162 8.99 -0.57 21.80
N GLY A 163 8.59 0.53 22.46
CA GLY A 163 9.19 0.97 23.74
C GLY A 163 8.75 0.16 24.97
N GLY A 164 7.55 -0.44 24.93
CA GLY A 164 7.01 -1.25 26.02
C GLY A 164 7.54 -2.69 26.10
N ALA A 165 8.24 -3.16 25.06
CA ALA A 165 8.76 -4.53 25.00
C ALA A 165 10.07 -4.76 25.78
N SER A 166 10.62 -3.73 26.45
CA SER A 166 11.89 -3.82 27.21
C SER A 166 11.72 -3.93 28.74
N ALA A 167 10.52 -4.11 29.26
CA ALA A 167 10.27 -4.23 30.70
C ALA A 167 9.29 -5.36 31.01
N GLY A 168 9.77 -6.61 31.08
CA GLY A 168 8.93 -7.71 31.55
C GLY A 168 9.42 -9.13 31.28
N GLN A 169 10.58 -9.52 31.80
CA GLN A 169 10.80 -10.89 32.27
C GLN A 169 11.86 -10.87 33.39
N GLY A 170 11.39 -10.64 34.61
CA GLY A 170 12.11 -10.97 35.83
C GLY A 170 11.69 -12.35 36.29
N THR A 171 12.62 -13.30 36.32
CA THR A 171 12.56 -14.48 37.17
C THR A 171 13.84 -14.54 37.98
N ASN A 172 13.70 -14.38 39.30
CA ASN A 172 14.78 -14.56 40.27
C ASN A 172 15.28 -16.01 40.27
N SER A 173 16.60 -16.17 40.25
CA SER A 173 17.33 -17.16 41.05
C SER A 173 18.79 -16.72 41.14
N ALA A 174 19.25 -16.49 42.37
CA ALA A 174 20.64 -16.26 42.74
C ALA A 174 21.41 -17.59 42.73
N ASP A 175 22.65 -17.62 42.24
CA ASP A 175 23.86 -17.81 43.07
C ASP A 175 25.16 -17.71 42.22
N ALA A 176 26.12 -16.94 42.74
CA ALA A 176 27.57 -16.70 42.53
C ALA A 176 28.45 -17.49 41.50
N PRO A 177 29.75 -17.15 41.31
CA PRO A 177 30.48 -15.86 41.35
C PRO A 177 31.41 -15.62 40.12
N ALA A 178 31.98 -14.41 40.04
CA ALA A 178 32.93 -13.94 39.02
C ALA A 178 34.33 -14.60 39.05
N PRO A 179 35.09 -14.57 37.92
CA PRO A 179 36.54 -14.65 37.93
C PRO A 179 37.22 -13.31 37.57
N PRO A 180 38.52 -13.15 37.87
CA PRO A 180 39.16 -11.86 38.12
C PRO A 180 39.81 -11.20 36.90
N THR A 181 40.06 -9.91 37.05
CA THR A 181 40.80 -9.01 36.16
C THR A 181 42.33 -9.18 36.30
N SER A 182 43.04 -9.23 35.18
CA SER A 182 44.47 -8.91 35.00
C SER A 182 44.63 -8.69 33.48
N GLY A 183 45.11 -7.58 32.91
CA GLY A 183 46.22 -6.69 33.27
C GLY A 183 47.28 -6.82 32.17
N GLY A 184 47.41 -5.82 31.27
CA GLY A 184 48.43 -5.80 30.21
C GLY A 184 48.31 -4.57 29.29
N THR A 185 49.43 -3.87 29.08
CA THR A 185 49.58 -2.44 28.73
C THR A 185 50.31 -2.23 27.38
N THR A 186 50.11 -1.06 26.73
CA THR A 186 50.93 -0.34 25.70
C THR A 186 51.14 -1.00 24.32
N GLU A 187 51.29 -0.33 23.16
CA GLU A 187 51.65 1.05 22.79
C GLU A 187 51.32 1.32 21.29
N ASP A 188 51.12 2.60 20.97
CA ASP A 188 51.38 3.41 19.75
C ASP A 188 51.19 2.97 18.27
N THR A 189 50.35 3.79 17.59
CA THR A 189 50.39 4.48 16.26
C THR A 189 51.80 4.64 15.57
N PRO A 190 51.97 5.03 14.26
CA PRO A 190 51.10 5.91 13.44
C PRO A 190 51.05 5.79 11.87
N ALA A 191 50.05 6.50 11.32
CA ALA A 191 50.02 7.39 10.13
C ALA A 191 50.30 6.94 8.67
N ALA A 192 49.38 7.36 7.77
CA ALA A 192 49.56 8.31 6.64
C ALA A 192 48.68 7.92 5.41
N SER A 193 47.69 8.73 5.00
CA SER A 193 47.74 9.79 3.93
C SER A 193 47.58 9.18 2.51
N SER A 194 46.85 9.69 1.50
CA SER A 194 46.25 10.98 1.09
C SER A 194 45.45 10.71 -0.21
N THR A 195 44.39 11.45 -0.59
CA THR A 195 44.36 12.55 -1.60
C THR A 195 42.86 12.87 -1.85
N GLU A 196 42.35 14.11 -1.76
CA GLU A 196 42.31 15.21 -2.78
C GLU A 196 41.73 14.75 -4.14
N ASP A 197 40.91 15.46 -4.92
CA ASP A 197 40.16 16.73 -4.93
C ASP A 197 39.27 16.64 -6.20
N ALA A 198 38.11 17.30 -6.28
CA ALA A 198 37.57 17.79 -7.56
C ALA A 198 36.31 18.64 -7.36
N ALA A 199 36.50 19.96 -7.39
CA ALA A 199 35.50 20.91 -7.84
C ALA A 199 35.13 20.69 -9.31
N ASN A 200 33.84 20.87 -9.67
CA ASN A 200 33.51 21.58 -10.90
C ASN A 200 32.08 22.18 -10.86
N ALA A 201 31.98 23.41 -11.33
CA ALA A 201 30.75 24.15 -11.57
C ALA A 201 30.34 24.01 -13.07
N PRO A 202 29.53 24.92 -13.63
CA PRO A 202 28.16 24.68 -14.07
C PRO A 202 28.02 24.43 -15.59
N VAL A 203 26.86 23.93 -16.02
CA VAL A 203 26.45 24.03 -17.44
C VAL A 203 25.08 24.67 -17.54
N ALA A 204 25.07 25.88 -18.11
CA ALA A 204 23.93 26.51 -18.73
C ALA A 204 23.84 26.03 -20.19
N ALA A 205 22.63 25.78 -20.69
CA ALA A 205 22.26 26.04 -22.08
C ALA A 205 20.73 26.01 -22.21
N ALA A 206 20.21 27.10 -22.77
CA ALA A 206 18.81 27.34 -23.08
C ALA A 206 18.29 26.47 -24.22
N THR A 207 16.96 26.35 -24.35
CA THR A 207 16.29 26.72 -25.61
C THR A 207 14.81 26.96 -25.38
N GLU A 208 14.40 28.12 -25.90
CA GLU A 208 13.07 28.67 -26.09
C GLU A 208 12.41 28.02 -27.32
N GLU A 209 11.09 27.83 -27.31
CA GLU A 209 10.15 27.85 -28.46
C GLU A 209 8.76 27.42 -27.93
N ALA A 210 7.60 27.90 -28.37
CA ALA A 210 7.17 29.12 -29.04
C ALA A 210 5.64 29.11 -28.86
N LYS A 211 5.06 30.25 -28.45
CA LYS A 211 3.62 30.43 -28.27
C LYS A 211 3.03 30.91 -29.59
N LYS A 212 2.04 30.22 -30.14
CA LYS A 212 1.18 30.74 -31.21
C LYS A 212 -0.27 30.41 -30.89
N GLU A 213 -0.97 31.41 -30.37
CA GLU A 213 -2.42 31.43 -30.21
C GLU A 213 -2.90 32.54 -31.16
N GLU A 214 -3.74 32.17 -32.12
CA GLU A 214 -4.27 33.03 -33.17
C GLU A 214 -5.67 33.49 -32.73
N ALA A 215 -5.88 34.80 -32.69
CA ALA A 215 -7.16 35.46 -32.43
C ALA A 215 -7.63 36.18 -33.70
N GLU A 216 -8.94 36.05 -33.97
CA GLU A 216 -9.85 36.89 -34.77
C GLU A 216 -9.41 37.42 -36.16
N GLU A 217 -10.21 37.15 -37.21
CA GLU A 217 -11.25 38.08 -37.68
C GLU A 217 -12.05 37.47 -38.87
N LYS A 218 -13.38 37.72 -38.86
CA LYS A 218 -14.42 37.56 -39.90
C LYS A 218 -15.16 36.24 -40.03
#